data_AF-A0A7C7CLZ8-F1
#
_entry.id   AF-A0A7C7CLZ8-F1
#
_cell.length_a   1.000
_cell.length_b   1.000
_cell.length_c   1.000
_cell.angle_alpha   90.00
_cell.angle_beta   90.00
_cell.angle_gamma   90.00
#
_symmetry.space_group_name_H-M   'P 1'
#
loop_
_entity.id
_entity.type
_entity.pdbx_description
1 polymer ?
#
loop_
_entity_poly.entity_id
_entity_poly.type
_entity_poly.pdbx_seq_one_letter_code
_entity_poly.pdbx_strand_id
1 'polypeptide(L)' 'CPSHEEKDKIWRLLNVEENTGISLTENRAMYPAASVCGWYFSHSESRYFSVSKIDL' A
#
# COMPACT_ATOMS: atom_id res chain seq x y z
N CYS A 1 -8.68 -2.44 0.02
CA CYS A 1 -7.68 -1.93 -0.95
C CYS A 1 -7.32 -3.05 -1.94
N PRO A 2 -8.09 -3.24 -3.01
CA PRO A 2 -7.86 -4.34 -3.95
C PRO A 2 -6.74 -4.05 -4.96
N SER A 3 -6.43 -2.77 -5.23
CA SER A 3 -5.40 -2.37 -6.18
C SER A 3 -4.02 -2.26 -5.53
N HIS A 4 -2.99 -2.76 -6.21
CA HIS A 4 -1.60 -2.58 -5.80
C HIS A 4 -0.99 -1.24 -6.23
N GLU A 5 -1.65 -0.50 -7.14
CA GLU A 5 -1.19 0.82 -7.62
C GLU A 5 -1.18 1.88 -6.51
N GLU A 6 -2.00 1.71 -5.47
CA GLU A 6 -2.04 2.63 -4.33
C GLU A 6 -0.70 2.72 -3.58
N LYS A 7 0.19 1.72 -3.72
CA LYS A 7 1.54 1.78 -3.13
C LYS A 7 2.38 2.91 -3.73
N ASP A 8 2.15 3.27 -5.00
CA ASP A 8 2.90 4.35 -5.68
C ASP A 8 2.70 5.68 -4.94
N LYS A 9 1.50 5.91 -4.38
CA LYS A 9 1.21 7.09 -3.56
C LYS A 9 1.99 7.06 -2.24
N ILE A 10 2.05 5.91 -1.56
CA ILE A 10 2.83 5.76 -0.32
C ILE A 10 4.32 6.05 -0.60
N TRP A 11 4.86 5.47 -1.68
CA TRP A 11 6.24 5.67 -2.09
C TRP A 11 6.57 7.15 -2.35
N ARG A 12 5.69 7.84 -3.06
CA ARG A 12 5.84 9.27 -3.35
C ARG A 12 5.67 10.16 -2.11
N LEU A 13 4.70 9.88 -1.25
CA LEU A 13 4.42 10.71 -0.08
C LEU A 13 5.51 10.63 0.99
N LEU A 14 6.12 9.45 1.13
CA LEU A 14 7.08 9.17 2.21
C LEU A 14 8.54 9.09 1.72
N ASN A 15 8.80 9.30 0.43
CA ASN A 15 10.11 9.08 -0.20
C ASN A 15 10.73 7.74 0.23
N VAL A 16 9.98 6.65 0.09
CA VAL A 16 10.29 5.35 0.74
C VAL A 16 11.66 4.80 0.32
N GLU A 17 11.99 4.83 -0.97
CA GLU A 17 13.26 4.31 -1.47
C GLU A 17 14.47 5.03 -0.87
N GLU A 18 14.41 6.36 -0.80
CA GLU A 18 15.48 7.18 -0.22
C GLU A 18 15.62 6.96 1.29
N ASN A 19 14.48 6.92 2.00
CA ASN A 19 14.47 6.86 3.46
C ASN A 19 14.72 5.45 4.01
N THR A 20 14.46 4.40 3.25
CA THR A 20 14.47 3.02 3.76
C THR A 20 15.23 2.02 2.88
N GLY A 21 15.50 2.35 1.62
CA GLY A 21 16.06 1.43 0.63
C GLY A 21 15.08 0.37 0.10
N ILE A 22 13.82 0.39 0.53
CA ILE A 22 12.79 -0.56 0.06
C ILE A 22 12.22 -0.07 -1.28
N SER A 23 12.27 -0.91 -2.30
CA SER A 23 11.81 -0.59 -3.66
C SER A 23 10.55 -1.35 -4.05
N LEU A 24 9.88 -0.87 -5.10
CA LEU A 24 8.80 -1.58 -5.78
C LEU A 24 9.32 -2.24 -7.06
N THR A 25 8.96 -3.50 -7.27
CA THR A 25 9.17 -4.17 -8.55
C THR A 25 8.20 -3.65 -9.61
N GLU A 26 8.37 -4.07 -10.87
CA GLU A 26 7.46 -3.74 -11.98
C GLU A 26 5.98 -4.08 -11.68
N ASN A 27 5.75 -5.12 -10.88
CA ASN A 27 4.42 -5.56 -10.44
C ASN A 27 4.03 -5.00 -9.05
N ARG A 28 4.78 -4.04 -8.51
CA ARG A 28 4.57 -3.39 -7.21
C ARG A 28 4.62 -4.36 -6.01
N ALA A 29 5.37 -5.45 -6.16
CA ALA A 29 5.85 -6.21 -5.00
C ALA A 29 6.96 -5.40 -4.29
N MET A 30 7.08 -5.54 -2.98
CA MET A 30 8.13 -4.85 -2.23
C MET A 30 9.40 -5.69 -2.20
N TYR A 31 10.55 -5.04 -2.35
CA TYR A 31 11.87 -5.64 -2.17
C TYR A 31 12.66 -4.88 -1.09
N PRO A 32 13.16 -5.56 -0.05
CA PRO A 32 13.13 -7.00 0.20
C PRO A 32 11.71 -7.54 0.49
N ALA A 33 11.50 -8.84 0.28
CA ALA A 33 10.18 -9.47 0.44
C ALA A 33 9.62 -9.39 1.88
N ALA A 34 10.51 -9.31 2.88
CA ALA A 34 10.15 -9.13 4.29
C ALA A 34 9.82 -7.64 4.59
N SER A 35 8.87 -7.07 3.86
CA SER A 35 8.44 -5.67 4.00
C SER A 35 6.92 -5.57 4.15
N VAL A 36 6.44 -4.52 4.83
CA VAL A 36 5.02 -4.21 5.00
C VAL A 36 4.80 -2.70 4.85
N CYS A 37 3.73 -2.30 4.17
CA CYS A 37 3.27 -0.91 4.08
C CYS A 37 1.76 -0.85 4.19
N GLY A 38 1.20 0.30 4.56
CA GLY A 38 -0.25 0.48 4.63
C GLY A 38 -0.65 1.89 5.00
N TRP A 39 -1.97 2.07 5.16
CA TRP A 39 -2.58 3.32 5.56
C TRP A 39 -3.07 3.20 7.00
N TYR A 40 -2.93 4.29 7.76
CA TYR A 40 -3.48 4.40 9.11
C TYR A 40 -4.83 5.13 9.07
N PHE A 41 -5.83 4.56 9.74
CA PHE A 41 -7.15 5.15 9.92
C PHE A 41 -7.42 5.30 11.43
N SER A 42 -7.89 6.48 11.86
CA SER A 42 -8.08 6.80 13.29
C SER A 42 -9.54 6.82 13.75
N HIS A 43 -10.49 6.71 12.81
CA HIS A 43 -11.92 6.75 13.14
C HIS A 43 -12.34 5.54 13.98
N SER A 44 -13.13 5.73 15.04
CA SER A 44 -13.52 4.65 15.99
C SER A 44 -14.20 3.47 15.31
N GLU A 45 -15.04 3.76 14.32
CA GLU A 45 -15.76 2.75 13.53
C GLU A 45 -14.96 2.15 12.38
N SER A 46 -13.68 2.49 12.23
CA SER A 46 -12.85 1.91 11.17
C SER A 46 -12.61 0.42 11.43
N ARG A 47 -12.83 -0.40 10.39
CA ARG A 47 -12.65 -1.85 10.44
C ARG A 47 -12.22 -2.36 9.08
N TYR A 48 -11.49 -3.47 9.07
CA TYR A 48 -11.20 -4.18 7.83
C TYR A 48 -12.49 -4.76 7.24
N PHE A 49 -12.67 -4.58 5.93
CA PHE A 49 -13.74 -5.19 5.16
C PHE A 49 -13.25 -5.49 3.74
N SER A 50 -13.87 -6.48 3.09
CA SER A 50 -13.56 -6.84 1.71
C SER A 50 -14.35 -5.94 0.75
N VAL A 51 -13.66 -5.45 -0.28
CA VAL A 51 -14.32 -4.80 -1.41
C VAL A 51 -14.70 -5.91 -2.38
N SER A 52 -16.00 -6.19 -2.51
CA SER A 52 -16.51 -7.07 -3.57
C SER A 52 -16.40 -6.38 -4.93
N LYS A 53 -16.41 -7.14 -6.03
CA LYS A 53 -16.61 -6.54 -7.35
C LYS A 53 -17.86 -5.68 -7.31
N ILE A 54 -17.71 -4.42 -7.73
CA ILE A 54 -18.85 -3.56 -8.02
C ILE A 54 -19.26 -3.98 -9.43
N ASP A 55 -20.38 -4.70 -9.55
CA ASP A 55 -21.00 -4.90 -10.86
C ASP A 55 -21.50 -3.53 -11.32
N LEU A 56 -20.98 -3.05 -12.44
CA LEU A 56 -21.47 -1.86 -13.16
C LEU A 56 -22.51 -2.29 -14.19
#